data_AF-A0A851G803-F1
#
_entry.id   AF-A0A851G803-F1
#
_cell.length_a   1.000
_cell.length_b   1.000
_cell.length_c   1.000
_cell.angle_alpha   90.00
_cell.angle_beta   90.00
_cell.angle_gamma   90.00
#
_symmetry.space_group_name_H-M   'P 1'
#
loop_
_entity.id
_entity.type
_entity.pdbx_description
1 polymer ?
#
loop_
_entity_poly.entity_id
_entity_poly.type
_entity_poly.pdbx_seq_one_letter_code
_entity_poly.pdbx_strand_id
1 'polypeptide(L)'
;MFRANEEAEKLKAEAINYFLIKEIAPWRKDNIDAISETDRKRAEDALSVICTKLGPVVSSYPEWHPVIALGRDKSIPCYRDTQTTPSFPRLDHTRYMANGIITCPYGDTDELIAAVKRSYWDLMQYLSSDDMRFSSLSGWLRMASDSIELRASYITDELITAFKNSDFDYDGSDVLSDVSGLIPLYANTAKPVLIWWSWNNHALESDGTIPPAVAVPLMLSRTLADLSYAQLSESWENMRYLLLGSPHGARSSLLLNQLTVKQLRTMFNGLMDSGAFGPKKG
;
A
#
# COMPACT_ATOMS: atom_id res chain seq x y z
N MET A 1 3.25 0.45 -24.24
CA MET A 1 3.09 -1.00 -23.92
C MET A 1 3.66 -1.19 -22.53
N PHE A 2 2.91 -1.73 -21.58
CA PHE A 2 3.41 -1.95 -20.22
C PHE A 2 4.54 -2.98 -20.22
N ARG A 3 5.68 -2.61 -19.64
CA ARG A 3 6.84 -3.49 -19.44
C ARG A 3 7.25 -3.41 -17.98
N ALA A 4 6.93 -4.45 -17.20
CA ALA A 4 7.01 -4.42 -15.74
C ALA A 4 8.37 -3.92 -15.22
N ASN A 5 9.49 -4.43 -15.73
CA ASN A 5 10.81 -4.02 -15.27
C ASN A 5 11.13 -2.55 -15.61
N GLU A 6 10.81 -2.08 -16.82
CA GLU A 6 11.06 -0.69 -17.22
C GLU A 6 10.20 0.29 -16.40
N GLU A 7 8.94 -0.05 -16.18
CA GLU A 7 8.03 0.75 -15.35
C GLU A 7 8.45 0.76 -13.88
N ALA A 8 8.90 -0.39 -13.34
CA ALA A 8 9.39 -0.48 -11.97
C ALA A 8 10.63 0.41 -11.74
N GLU A 9 11.62 0.36 -12.64
CA GLU A 9 12.83 1.19 -12.54
C GLU A 9 12.50 2.69 -12.69
N LYS A 10 11.60 3.03 -13.62
CA LYS A 10 11.13 4.40 -13.79
C LYS A 10 10.46 4.93 -12.52
N LEU A 11 9.49 4.20 -11.97
CA LEU A 11 8.78 4.62 -10.75
C LEU A 11 9.69 4.66 -9.53
N LYS A 12 10.68 3.76 -9.44
CA LYS A 12 11.72 3.81 -8.41
C LYS A 12 12.52 5.11 -8.51
N ALA A 13 13.00 5.47 -9.69
CA ALA A 13 13.75 6.72 -9.89
C ALA A 13 12.90 7.96 -9.57
N GLU A 14 11.62 7.96 -9.98
CA GLU A 14 10.67 9.03 -9.67
C GLU A 14 10.42 9.16 -8.16
N ALA A 15 10.22 8.05 -7.45
CA ALA A 15 10.01 8.06 -6.00
C ALA A 15 11.27 8.52 -5.25
N ILE A 16 12.46 8.07 -5.65
CA ILE A 16 13.71 8.54 -5.05
C ILE A 16 13.83 10.04 -5.24
N ASN A 17 13.70 10.54 -6.46
CA ASN A 17 13.79 11.98 -6.75
C ASN A 17 12.66 12.80 -6.09
N TYR A 18 11.53 12.18 -5.75
CA TYR A 18 10.45 12.81 -5.02
C TYR A 18 10.79 13.02 -3.55
N PHE A 19 11.42 12.03 -2.90
CA PHE A 19 11.78 12.07 -1.49
C PHE A 19 13.14 12.69 -1.19
N LEU A 20 14.06 12.77 -2.15
CA LEU A 20 15.30 13.48 -1.91
C LEU A 20 14.99 14.95 -1.66
N ILE A 21 15.48 15.46 -0.53
CA ILE A 21 15.32 16.86 -0.15
C ILE A 21 15.91 17.72 -1.27
N LYS A 22 15.15 18.75 -1.66
CA LYS A 22 15.55 19.69 -2.70
C LYS A 22 15.92 21.01 -2.05
N GLU A 23 16.97 21.64 -2.56
CA GLU A 23 17.30 23.02 -2.18
C GLU A 23 16.12 23.92 -2.56
N ILE A 24 15.53 24.59 -1.57
CA ILE A 24 14.32 25.41 -1.74
C ILE A 24 14.65 26.72 -2.48
N ALA A 25 15.88 27.21 -2.37
CA ALA A 25 16.36 28.41 -3.07
C ALA A 25 17.88 28.37 -3.33
N PRO A 26 18.35 27.65 -4.37
CA PRO A 26 19.78 27.54 -4.72
C PRO A 26 20.48 28.88 -4.97
N TRP A 27 19.70 29.95 -5.20
CA TRP A 27 20.17 31.31 -5.49
C TRP A 27 20.30 32.20 -4.24
N ARG A 28 19.82 31.79 -3.05
CA ARG A 28 20.02 32.55 -1.80
C ARG A 28 21.38 32.22 -1.19
N LYS A 29 22.17 33.26 -0.87
CA LYS A 29 23.55 33.12 -0.32
C LYS A 29 23.58 32.86 1.19
N ASP A 30 22.50 33.22 1.87
CA ASP A 30 22.16 32.91 3.25
C ASP A 30 21.63 31.47 3.34
N ASN A 31 22.55 30.51 3.18
CA ASN A 31 22.29 29.08 3.04
C ASN A 31 21.93 28.41 4.39
N ILE A 32 20.89 28.92 5.06
CA ILE A 32 20.46 28.47 6.40
C ILE A 32 19.84 27.06 6.35
N ASP A 33 19.40 26.60 5.16
CA ASP A 33 18.76 25.31 4.93
C ASP A 33 19.61 24.36 4.05
N ALA A 34 20.94 24.55 4.01
CA ALA A 34 21.84 23.70 3.21
C ALA A 34 21.71 22.23 3.63
N ILE A 35 21.22 21.38 2.74
CA ILE A 35 21.13 19.93 2.96
C ILE A 35 22.56 19.39 3.02
N SER A 36 22.92 18.74 4.11
CA SER A 36 24.26 18.15 4.20
C SER A 36 24.39 17.03 3.16
N GLU A 37 25.54 16.96 2.49
CA GLU A 37 25.86 15.85 1.57
C GLU A 37 25.71 14.49 2.27
N THR A 38 25.99 14.46 3.58
CA THR A 38 25.80 13.29 4.44
C THR A 38 24.34 12.87 4.53
N ASP A 39 23.41 13.80 4.80
CA ASP A 39 21.98 13.51 4.89
C ASP A 39 21.38 13.11 3.55
N ARG A 40 21.83 13.76 2.47
CA ARG A 40 21.46 13.37 1.11
C ARG A 40 21.87 11.91 0.84
N LYS A 41 23.10 11.54 1.19
CA LYS A 41 23.58 10.16 1.02
C LYS A 41 22.86 9.16 1.91
N ARG A 42 22.53 9.53 3.15
CA ARG A 42 21.70 8.72 4.06
C ARG A 42 20.31 8.48 3.47
N ALA A 43 19.68 9.51 2.92
CA ALA A 43 18.38 9.42 2.26
C ALA A 43 18.43 8.52 1.00
N GLU A 44 19.43 8.70 0.14
CA GLU A 44 19.61 7.86 -1.07
C GLU A 44 19.80 6.37 -0.70
N ASP A 45 20.64 6.08 0.30
CA ASP A 45 20.88 4.72 0.79
C ASP A 45 19.61 4.11 1.39
N ALA A 46 18.92 4.85 2.27
CA ALA A 46 17.67 4.41 2.89
C ALA A 46 16.60 4.06 1.86
N LEU A 47 16.35 4.95 0.90
CA LEU A 47 15.35 4.73 -0.16
C LEU A 47 15.72 3.54 -1.04
N SER A 48 17.01 3.37 -1.35
CA SER A 48 17.50 2.23 -2.13
C SER A 48 17.28 0.89 -1.40
N VAL A 49 17.58 0.85 -0.10
CA VAL A 49 17.35 -0.32 0.75
C VAL A 49 15.86 -0.65 0.82
N ILE A 50 15.02 0.34 1.12
CA ILE A 50 13.56 0.15 1.22
C ILE A 50 12.98 -0.35 -0.11
N CYS A 51 13.33 0.27 -1.25
CA CYS A 51 12.89 -0.18 -2.59
C CYS A 51 13.35 -1.59 -2.92
N THR A 52 14.55 -1.96 -2.51
CA THR A 52 15.07 -3.31 -2.76
C THR A 52 14.33 -4.36 -1.92
N LYS A 53 13.96 -4.02 -0.69
CA LYS A 53 13.38 -4.97 0.27
C LYS A 53 11.86 -5.08 0.18
N LEU A 54 11.15 -3.98 -0.07
CA LEU A 54 9.67 -3.96 -0.10
C LEU A 54 9.09 -4.10 -1.51
N GLY A 55 9.94 -4.11 -2.53
CA GLY A 55 9.53 -4.30 -3.92
C GLY A 55 9.21 -2.99 -4.65
N PRO A 56 8.65 -3.09 -5.86
CA PRO A 56 8.51 -1.95 -6.76
C PRO A 56 7.56 -0.88 -6.21
N VAL A 57 7.82 0.37 -6.61
CA VAL A 57 6.91 1.49 -6.36
C VAL A 57 5.65 1.31 -7.21
N VAL A 58 4.50 1.57 -6.62
CA VAL A 58 3.18 1.50 -7.26
C VAL A 58 2.44 2.83 -7.09
N SER A 59 1.47 3.09 -7.95
CA SER A 59 0.60 4.26 -7.85
C SER A 59 -0.68 3.96 -7.06
N SER A 60 -1.15 2.71 -7.07
CA SER A 60 -2.32 2.28 -6.33
C SER A 60 -2.32 0.77 -6.12
N TYR A 61 -3.01 0.30 -5.09
CA TYR A 61 -3.26 -1.11 -4.84
C TYR A 61 -4.55 -1.58 -5.52
N PRO A 62 -4.72 -2.90 -5.72
CA PRO A 62 -6.02 -3.47 -5.96
C PRO A 62 -6.96 -3.17 -4.81
N GLU A 63 -8.24 -2.95 -5.09
CA GLU A 63 -9.27 -2.69 -4.07
C GLU A 63 -9.38 -3.83 -3.05
N TRP A 64 -9.14 -5.07 -3.49
CA TRP A 64 -9.18 -6.24 -2.61
C TRP A 64 -7.98 -6.36 -1.67
N HIS A 65 -6.94 -5.53 -1.84
CA HIS A 65 -5.68 -5.66 -1.12
C HIS A 65 -5.86 -5.41 0.38
N PRO A 66 -5.22 -6.20 1.27
CA PRO A 66 -5.44 -6.07 2.71
C PRO A 66 -5.13 -4.70 3.32
N VAL A 67 -4.12 -4.00 2.78
CA VAL A 67 -3.80 -2.62 3.21
C VAL A 67 -4.97 -1.65 3.00
N ILE A 68 -5.81 -1.88 1.97
CA ILE A 68 -7.01 -1.08 1.72
C ILE A 68 -8.04 -1.36 2.81
N ALA A 69 -8.27 -2.62 3.18
CA ALA A 69 -9.18 -2.97 4.27
C ALA A 69 -8.77 -2.37 5.62
N LEU A 70 -7.48 -2.45 5.96
CA LEU A 70 -6.95 -1.93 7.22
C LEU A 70 -6.93 -0.39 7.25
N GLY A 71 -6.57 0.24 6.14
CA GLY A 71 -6.55 1.69 5.98
C GLY A 71 -7.89 2.30 5.57
N ARG A 72 -8.97 1.53 5.51
CA ARG A 72 -10.27 1.97 4.99
C ARG A 72 -10.88 3.08 5.84
N ASP A 73 -11.49 4.06 5.18
CA ASP A 73 -12.33 5.06 5.83
C ASP A 73 -13.69 4.43 6.20
N LYS A 74 -13.82 4.05 7.46
CA LYS A 74 -15.01 3.39 8.00
C LYS A 74 -16.23 4.33 8.07
N SER A 75 -16.05 5.63 7.85
CA SER A 75 -17.16 6.58 7.78
C SER A 75 -17.88 6.57 6.43
N ILE A 76 -17.24 6.02 5.39
CA ILE A 76 -17.80 5.94 4.03
C ILE A 76 -18.66 4.66 3.91
N PRO A 77 -19.93 4.78 3.50
CA PRO A 77 -20.78 3.61 3.25
C PRO A 77 -20.18 2.69 2.18
N CYS A 78 -20.32 1.38 2.38
CA CYS A 78 -19.65 0.39 1.54
C CYS A 78 -19.96 0.45 0.04
N TYR A 79 -21.16 0.91 -0.34
CA TYR A 79 -21.58 1.06 -1.73
C TYR A 79 -20.97 2.29 -2.46
N ARG A 80 -20.24 3.17 -1.76
CA ARG A 80 -19.54 4.34 -2.35
C ARG A 80 -18.02 4.23 -2.28
N ASP A 81 -17.50 3.10 -1.81
CA ASP A 81 -16.14 3.00 -1.32
C ASP A 81 -15.25 2.18 -2.26
N THR A 82 -15.15 2.64 -3.51
CA THR A 82 -14.09 2.18 -4.41
C THR A 82 -12.79 2.87 -4.00
N GLN A 83 -11.95 2.15 -3.25
CA GLN A 83 -10.69 2.68 -2.75
C GLN A 83 -9.51 1.83 -3.25
N THR A 84 -8.51 2.48 -3.83
CA THR A 84 -7.27 1.85 -4.31
C THR A 84 -6.02 2.40 -3.63
N THR A 85 -6.20 3.31 -2.67
CA THR A 85 -5.15 3.86 -1.81
C THR A 85 -5.65 3.91 -0.37
N PRO A 86 -4.87 3.47 0.64
CA PRO A 86 -5.34 3.46 2.02
C PRO A 86 -5.47 4.89 2.57
N SER A 87 -6.43 5.07 3.47
CA SER A 87 -6.76 6.35 4.12
C SER A 87 -6.33 6.37 5.59
N PHE A 88 -5.08 5.98 5.88
CA PHE A 88 -4.51 6.22 7.21
C PHE A 88 -4.46 7.73 7.49
N PRO A 89 -4.69 8.17 8.74
CA PRO A 89 -4.67 9.59 9.07
C PRO A 89 -3.27 10.16 8.90
N ARG A 90 -3.17 11.44 8.50
CA ARG A 90 -1.89 12.17 8.36
C ARG A 90 -0.93 11.62 7.30
N LEU A 91 -1.40 10.79 6.35
CA LEU A 91 -0.62 10.51 5.15
C LEU A 91 -0.37 11.82 4.39
N ASP A 92 0.90 12.13 4.20
CA ASP A 92 1.35 13.31 3.48
C ASP A 92 2.66 13.01 2.74
N HIS A 93 2.82 13.61 1.58
CA HIS A 93 3.91 13.32 0.65
C HIS A 93 4.17 11.82 0.50
N THR A 94 3.12 11.07 0.16
CA THR A 94 3.13 9.62 0.22
C THR A 94 3.52 8.97 -1.12
N ARG A 95 4.27 7.87 -1.06
CA ARG A 95 4.48 6.94 -2.18
C ARG A 95 4.22 5.52 -1.73
N TYR A 96 3.60 4.75 -2.61
CA TYR A 96 3.20 3.37 -2.36
C TYR A 96 4.18 2.39 -3.01
N MET A 97 4.30 1.21 -2.41
CA MET A 97 5.20 0.13 -2.83
C MET A 97 4.50 -1.21 -2.68
N ALA A 98 5.01 -2.26 -3.32
CA ALA A 98 4.38 -3.58 -3.28
C ALA A 98 4.12 -4.09 -1.85
N ASN A 99 5.04 -3.86 -0.91
CA ASN A 99 4.90 -4.25 0.50
C ASN A 99 5.17 -3.10 1.48
N GLY A 100 4.92 -1.86 1.07
CA GLY A 100 5.10 -0.72 1.97
C GLY A 100 4.63 0.62 1.45
N ILE A 101 4.70 1.62 2.32
CA ILE A 101 4.30 2.99 2.08
C ILE A 101 5.33 3.89 2.77
N ILE A 102 5.89 4.83 2.03
CA ILE A 102 6.73 5.89 2.56
C ILE A 102 5.90 7.17 2.61
N THR A 103 5.91 7.87 3.73
CA THR A 103 5.17 9.13 3.90
C THR A 103 5.98 10.10 4.76
N CYS A 104 5.89 11.40 4.49
CA CYS A 104 6.69 12.45 5.13
C CYS A 104 5.79 13.55 5.69
N PRO A 105 5.03 13.29 6.76
CA PRO A 105 4.17 14.29 7.41
C PRO A 105 4.96 15.41 8.10
N TYR A 106 4.39 16.61 8.11
CA TYR A 106 4.92 17.80 8.77
C TYR A 106 4.55 17.93 10.27
N GLY A 107 3.84 16.97 10.84
CA GLY A 107 3.39 16.98 12.24
C GLY A 107 2.54 15.76 12.59
N ASP A 108 2.23 15.58 13.87
CA ASP A 108 1.35 14.52 14.40
C ASP A 108 1.71 13.09 13.95
N THR A 109 3.00 12.86 13.71
CA THR A 109 3.50 11.59 13.16
C THR A 109 3.31 10.41 14.11
N ASP A 110 3.36 10.65 15.42
CA ASP A 110 3.04 9.65 16.44
C ASP A 110 1.56 9.19 16.31
N GLU A 111 0.64 10.09 15.92
CA GLU A 111 -0.77 9.74 15.68
C GLU A 111 -0.92 8.77 14.50
N LEU A 112 -0.15 8.97 13.43
CA LEU A 112 -0.11 8.08 12.26
C LEU A 112 0.38 6.69 12.64
N ILE A 113 1.52 6.58 13.33
CA ILE A 113 2.08 5.28 13.74
C ILE A 113 1.08 4.57 14.67
N ALA A 114 0.53 5.29 15.66
CA ALA A 114 -0.47 4.75 16.56
C ALA A 114 -1.76 4.33 15.82
N ALA A 115 -2.20 5.05 14.79
CA ALA A 115 -3.36 4.67 13.99
C ALA A 115 -3.10 3.42 13.16
N VAL A 116 -1.91 3.27 12.58
CA VAL A 116 -1.52 2.07 11.83
C VAL A 116 -1.45 0.87 12.77
N LYS A 117 -0.77 0.97 13.92
CA LYS A 117 -0.68 -0.14 14.88
C LYS A 117 -2.05 -0.53 15.46
N ARG A 118 -2.98 0.43 15.60
CA ARG A 118 -4.36 0.16 16.05
C ARG A 118 -5.30 -0.33 14.94
N SER A 119 -4.91 -0.31 13.67
CA SER A 119 -5.84 -0.59 12.56
C SER A 119 -6.49 -1.96 12.64
N TYR A 120 -5.77 -2.97 13.15
CA TYR A 120 -6.33 -4.31 13.41
C TYR A 120 -7.43 -4.27 14.46
N TRP A 121 -7.18 -3.61 15.57
CA TRP A 121 -8.15 -3.53 16.66
C TRP A 121 -9.38 -2.74 16.23
N ASP A 122 -9.19 -1.61 15.56
CA ASP A 122 -10.28 -0.80 15.00
C ASP A 122 -11.11 -1.59 13.99
N LEU A 123 -10.47 -2.43 13.17
CA LEU A 123 -11.16 -3.32 12.24
C LEU A 123 -11.95 -4.42 12.97
N MET A 124 -11.38 -5.04 14.01
CA MET A 124 -12.08 -6.05 14.79
C MET A 124 -13.29 -5.49 15.55
N GLN A 125 -13.20 -4.27 16.06
CA GLN A 125 -14.34 -3.57 16.63
C GLN A 125 -15.42 -3.31 15.59
N TYR A 126 -15.03 -2.81 14.42
CA TYR A 126 -15.95 -2.55 13.33
C TYR A 126 -16.67 -3.83 12.88
N LEU A 127 -15.95 -4.94 12.75
CA LEU A 127 -16.51 -6.27 12.44
C LEU A 127 -17.48 -6.79 13.51
N SER A 128 -17.34 -6.35 14.75
CA SER A 128 -18.21 -6.76 15.86
C SER A 128 -19.52 -5.95 15.94
N SER A 129 -19.63 -4.86 15.18
CA SER A 129 -20.84 -4.02 15.11
C SER A 129 -22.03 -4.78 14.50
N ASP A 130 -23.26 -4.43 14.92
CA ASP A 130 -24.50 -5.01 14.38
C ASP A 130 -24.56 -4.92 12.84
N ASP A 131 -24.11 -3.80 12.27
CA ASP A 131 -24.11 -3.55 10.83
C ASP A 131 -23.26 -4.57 10.05
N MET A 132 -22.15 -5.05 10.63
CA MET A 132 -21.26 -5.99 9.97
C MET A 132 -21.68 -7.45 10.09
N ARG A 133 -22.53 -7.82 11.05
CA ARG A 133 -22.92 -9.22 11.29
C ARG A 133 -23.60 -9.89 10.10
N PHE A 134 -24.28 -9.11 9.26
CA PHE A 134 -25.00 -9.60 8.09
C PHE A 134 -24.44 -9.07 6.76
N SER A 135 -23.35 -8.31 6.82
CA SER A 135 -22.73 -7.70 5.65
C SER A 135 -21.81 -8.69 4.94
N SER A 136 -21.96 -8.84 3.63
CA SER A 136 -21.02 -9.59 2.79
C SER A 136 -19.61 -8.98 2.80
N LEU A 137 -19.48 -7.71 3.17
CA LEU A 137 -18.19 -7.03 3.34
C LEU A 137 -17.36 -7.60 4.51
N SER A 138 -18.03 -8.11 5.55
CA SER A 138 -17.36 -8.64 6.74
C SER A 138 -16.43 -9.81 6.41
N GLY A 139 -16.81 -10.65 5.43
CA GLY A 139 -15.99 -11.77 4.97
C GLY A 139 -14.68 -11.31 4.36
N TRP A 140 -14.70 -10.30 3.49
CA TRP A 140 -13.48 -9.74 2.91
C TRP A 140 -12.59 -9.08 3.96
N LEU A 141 -13.19 -8.25 4.82
CA LEU A 141 -12.45 -7.55 5.88
C LEU A 141 -11.74 -8.51 6.83
N ARG A 142 -12.39 -9.63 7.19
CA ARG A 142 -11.78 -10.67 8.01
C ARG A 142 -10.66 -11.41 7.28
N MET A 143 -10.85 -11.77 6.01
CA MET A 143 -9.79 -12.39 5.22
C MET A 143 -8.59 -11.46 5.06
N ALA A 144 -8.83 -10.16 4.87
CA ALA A 144 -7.80 -9.15 4.76
C ALA A 144 -7.01 -9.01 6.07
N SER A 145 -7.68 -8.94 7.23
CA SER A 145 -6.98 -8.86 8.52
C SER A 145 -6.06 -10.04 8.76
N ASP A 146 -6.45 -11.23 8.33
CA ASP A 146 -5.70 -12.46 8.59
C ASP A 146 -4.57 -12.66 7.54
N SER A 147 -4.55 -11.87 6.46
CA SER A 147 -3.62 -12.05 5.33
C SER A 147 -2.25 -11.39 5.52
N ILE A 148 -2.20 -10.27 6.24
CA ILE A 148 -0.95 -9.51 6.44
C ILE A 148 -0.75 -9.15 7.90
N GLU A 149 0.49 -8.85 8.26
CA GLU A 149 0.86 -8.22 9.53
C GLU A 149 1.50 -6.85 9.24
N LEU A 150 0.78 -5.79 9.61
CA LEU A 150 1.12 -4.40 9.32
C LEU A 150 1.97 -3.79 10.45
N ARG A 151 3.02 -3.08 10.07
CA ARG A 151 3.97 -2.40 10.95
C ARG A 151 4.19 -0.97 10.49
N ALA A 152 4.57 -0.10 11.41
CA ALA A 152 4.94 1.28 11.11
C ALA A 152 5.99 1.80 12.08
N SER A 153 6.95 2.57 11.56
CA SER A 153 8.01 3.22 12.34
C SER A 153 8.55 4.43 11.59
N TYR A 154 9.16 5.36 12.34
CA TYR A 154 10.03 6.38 11.78
C TYR A 154 11.16 5.77 10.95
N ILE A 155 11.56 6.45 9.87
CA ILE A 155 12.71 6.04 9.05
C ILE A 155 13.99 6.55 9.71
N THR A 156 14.68 5.64 10.39
CA THR A 156 15.92 5.91 11.13
C THR A 156 17.08 5.06 10.62
N ASP A 157 18.32 5.41 10.97
CA ASP A 157 19.49 4.58 10.65
C ASP A 157 19.36 3.16 11.23
N GLU A 158 18.71 3.01 12.39
CA GLU A 158 18.45 1.70 13.03
C GLU A 158 17.48 0.85 12.19
N LEU A 159 16.35 1.44 11.76
CA LEU A 159 15.40 0.75 10.89
C LEU A 159 16.06 0.30 9.58
N ILE A 160 16.85 1.18 8.96
CA ILE A 160 17.56 0.86 7.71
C ILE A 160 18.59 -0.26 7.94
N THR A 161 19.25 -0.27 9.10
CA THR A 161 20.17 -1.36 9.48
C THR A 161 19.44 -2.68 9.64
N ALA A 162 18.27 -2.70 10.30
CA ALA A 162 17.42 -3.88 10.40
C ALA A 162 17.01 -4.41 9.01
N PHE A 163 16.56 -3.53 8.12
CA PHE A 163 16.18 -3.89 6.74
C PHE A 163 17.36 -4.43 5.92
N LYS A 164 18.56 -3.87 6.06
CA LYS A 164 19.78 -4.40 5.44
C LYS A 164 20.03 -5.85 5.89
N ASN A 165 19.82 -6.12 7.17
CA ASN A 165 19.92 -7.45 7.78
C ASN A 165 18.71 -8.36 7.48
N SER A 166 17.71 -7.87 6.73
CA SER A 166 16.44 -8.57 6.46
C SER A 166 15.65 -8.90 7.72
N ASP A 167 15.83 -8.10 8.77
CA ASP A 167 14.99 -8.09 9.95
C ASP A 167 13.80 -7.15 9.67
N PHE A 168 12.64 -7.76 9.42
CA PHE A 168 11.38 -7.07 9.15
C PHE A 168 10.47 -6.99 10.38
N ASP A 169 10.89 -7.61 11.49
CA ASP A 169 10.18 -7.61 12.78
C ASP A 169 10.60 -6.45 13.67
N TYR A 170 11.38 -5.51 13.13
CA TYR A 170 11.76 -4.27 13.82
C TYR A 170 10.52 -3.54 14.35
N ASP A 171 10.43 -3.45 15.67
CA ASP A 171 9.40 -2.70 16.39
C ASP A 171 10.07 -1.53 17.12
N GLY A 172 10.23 -0.42 16.39
CA GLY A 172 10.77 0.81 16.93
C GLY A 172 9.82 1.50 17.90
N SER A 173 10.31 2.54 18.57
CA SER A 173 9.46 3.37 19.43
C SER A 173 8.36 4.07 18.63
N ASP A 174 7.15 4.08 19.19
CA ASP A 174 6.01 4.84 18.65
C ASP A 174 6.19 6.35 18.76
N VAL A 175 7.14 6.79 19.59
CA VAL A 175 7.41 8.20 19.87
C VAL A 175 8.84 8.53 19.51
N LEU A 176 9.02 9.57 18.71
CA LEU A 176 10.35 10.06 18.37
C LEU A 176 10.94 10.84 19.55
N SER A 177 11.66 10.13 20.43
CA SER A 177 12.34 10.72 21.58
C SER A 177 13.70 11.33 21.23
N ASP A 178 14.36 10.80 20.20
CA ASP A 178 15.61 11.31 19.66
C ASP A 178 15.53 11.41 18.13
N VAL A 179 15.86 12.59 17.60
CA VAL A 179 15.85 12.88 16.16
C VAL A 179 17.22 12.62 15.51
N SER A 180 18.27 12.32 16.27
CA SER A 180 19.65 12.19 15.77
C SER A 180 19.78 11.12 14.68
N GLY A 181 19.11 9.98 14.86
CA GLY A 181 19.08 8.88 13.91
C GLY A 181 18.01 9.02 12.83
N LEU A 182 17.18 10.07 12.84
CA LEU A 182 16.14 10.27 11.82
C LEU A 182 16.81 10.57 10.48
N ILE A 183 16.33 9.89 9.42
CA ILE A 183 16.80 10.14 8.06
C ILE A 183 15.86 11.17 7.43
N PRO A 184 16.35 12.37 7.07
CA PRO A 184 15.49 13.41 6.57
C PRO A 184 15.11 13.10 5.11
N LEU A 185 13.81 13.05 4.84
CA LEU A 185 13.23 12.87 3.51
C LEU A 185 12.25 14.00 3.24
N TYR A 186 12.13 14.38 1.97
CA TYR A 186 11.26 15.41 1.41
C TYR A 186 11.58 16.84 1.89
N ALA A 187 11.57 17.09 3.19
CA ALA A 187 11.90 18.37 3.83
C ALA A 187 12.49 18.15 5.23
N ASN A 188 13.34 19.07 5.70
CA ASN A 188 13.98 18.98 7.02
C ASN A 188 12.99 19.02 8.20
N THR A 189 11.79 19.57 7.98
CA THR A 189 10.72 19.63 8.99
C THR A 189 9.77 18.44 8.92
N ALA A 190 9.88 17.60 7.88
CA ALA A 190 9.07 16.40 7.78
C ALA A 190 9.66 15.30 8.67
N LYS A 191 8.79 14.42 9.18
CA LYS A 191 9.18 13.25 9.96
C LYS A 191 8.83 11.99 9.19
N PRO A 192 9.79 11.40 8.44
CA PRO A 192 9.47 10.31 7.53
C PRO A 192 9.10 9.03 8.28
N VAL A 193 8.05 8.37 7.80
CA VAL A 193 7.54 7.09 8.33
C VAL A 193 7.50 6.06 7.21
N LEU A 194 7.90 4.85 7.57
CA LEU A 194 7.68 3.65 6.76
C LEU A 194 6.53 2.86 7.38
N ILE A 195 5.55 2.52 6.57
CA ILE A 195 4.54 1.50 6.87
C ILE A 195 4.89 0.30 5.99
N TRP A 196 4.96 -0.90 6.55
CA TRP A 196 5.27 -2.12 5.78
C TRP A 196 4.50 -3.30 6.33
N TRP A 197 4.46 -4.40 5.57
CA TRP A 197 3.79 -5.60 6.03
C TRP A 197 4.48 -6.88 5.54
N SER A 198 4.28 -7.95 6.30
CA SER A 198 4.55 -9.32 5.90
C SER A 198 3.25 -10.04 5.54
N TRP A 199 3.34 -11.07 4.70
CA TRP A 199 2.21 -11.93 4.35
C TRP A 199 2.22 -13.17 5.26
N ASN A 200 1.13 -13.43 5.99
CA ASN A 200 1.13 -14.42 7.08
C ASN A 200 1.09 -15.87 6.61
N ASN A 201 0.41 -16.14 5.49
CA ASN A 201 0.05 -17.51 5.10
C ASN A 201 0.72 -17.99 3.80
N HIS A 202 1.35 -17.08 3.06
CA HIS A 202 1.90 -17.38 1.75
C HIS A 202 3.16 -16.54 1.50
N ALA A 203 4.21 -17.21 1.02
CA ALA A 203 5.33 -16.51 0.43
C ALA A 203 4.89 -15.81 -0.87
N LEU A 204 5.54 -14.69 -1.17
CA LEU A 204 5.43 -14.07 -2.48
C LEU A 204 6.00 -15.02 -3.55
N GLU A 205 5.58 -14.80 -4.80
CA GLU A 205 6.16 -15.48 -5.95
C GLU A 205 7.66 -15.15 -6.07
N SER A 206 8.40 -15.95 -6.83
CA SER A 206 9.86 -15.75 -7.01
C SER A 206 10.22 -14.42 -7.67
N ASP A 207 9.26 -13.79 -8.37
CA ASP A 207 9.36 -12.46 -8.95
C ASP A 207 8.89 -11.34 -8.01
N GLY A 208 8.55 -11.67 -6.75
CA GLY A 208 8.07 -10.75 -5.72
C GLY A 208 6.60 -10.36 -5.85
N THR A 209 5.84 -10.96 -6.77
CA THR A 209 4.41 -10.69 -6.95
C THR A 209 3.52 -11.51 -6.01
N ILE A 210 2.28 -11.07 -5.83
CA ILE A 210 1.30 -11.73 -4.96
C ILE A 210 0.82 -13.02 -5.66
N PRO A 211 0.88 -14.18 -4.97
CA PRO A 211 0.51 -15.45 -5.56
C PRO A 211 -1.01 -15.55 -5.77
N PRO A 212 -1.47 -16.41 -6.71
CA PRO A 212 -2.90 -16.60 -6.95
C PRO A 212 -3.66 -17.10 -5.72
N ALA A 213 -3.01 -17.91 -4.89
CA ALA A 213 -3.58 -18.45 -3.64
C ALA A 213 -4.01 -17.36 -2.66
N VAL A 214 -3.40 -16.17 -2.74
CA VAL A 214 -3.76 -14.99 -1.93
C VAL A 214 -4.71 -14.08 -2.69
N ALA A 215 -4.33 -13.71 -3.92
CA ALA A 215 -5.06 -12.70 -4.69
C ALA A 215 -6.48 -13.15 -5.07
N VAL A 216 -6.66 -14.42 -5.47
CA VAL A 216 -7.97 -14.91 -5.95
C VAL A 216 -9.02 -14.93 -4.84
N PRO A 217 -8.77 -15.51 -3.64
CA PRO A 217 -9.75 -15.47 -2.56
C PRO A 217 -10.09 -14.05 -2.11
N LEU A 218 -9.09 -13.16 -1.97
CA LEU A 218 -9.32 -11.77 -1.59
C LEU A 218 -10.15 -11.01 -2.63
N MET A 219 -9.80 -11.14 -3.91
CA MET A 219 -10.55 -10.52 -5.02
C MET A 219 -12.00 -11.02 -5.05
N LEU A 220 -12.21 -12.33 -4.96
CA LEU A 220 -13.56 -12.91 -4.96
C LEU A 220 -14.39 -12.42 -3.78
N SER A 221 -13.82 -12.43 -2.57
CA SER A 221 -14.50 -11.98 -1.36
C SER A 221 -14.89 -10.50 -1.46
N ARG A 222 -13.97 -9.64 -1.91
CA ARG A 222 -14.26 -8.22 -2.14
C ARG A 222 -15.36 -8.02 -3.20
N THR A 223 -15.28 -8.75 -4.32
CA THR A 223 -16.26 -8.65 -5.43
C THR A 223 -17.65 -9.10 -4.97
N LEU A 224 -17.74 -10.19 -4.20
CA LEU A 224 -19.01 -10.66 -3.64
C LEU A 224 -19.61 -9.69 -2.62
N ALA A 225 -18.79 -8.88 -1.94
CA ALA A 225 -19.31 -7.84 -1.07
C ALA A 225 -20.13 -6.79 -1.84
N ASP A 226 -19.76 -6.50 -3.10
CA ASP A 226 -20.48 -5.54 -3.95
C ASP A 226 -21.79 -6.10 -4.54
N LEU A 227 -21.97 -7.42 -4.51
CA LEU A 227 -23.14 -8.09 -5.06
C LEU A 227 -24.46 -7.52 -4.51
N SER A 228 -24.47 -7.15 -3.22
CA SER A 228 -25.66 -6.63 -2.54
C SER A 228 -26.16 -5.29 -3.08
N TYR A 229 -25.32 -4.56 -3.82
CA TYR A 229 -25.65 -3.25 -4.40
C TYR A 229 -25.52 -3.22 -5.93
N ALA A 230 -24.98 -4.30 -6.53
CA ALA A 230 -24.75 -4.38 -7.95
C ALA A 230 -26.06 -4.40 -8.74
N GLN A 231 -26.13 -3.56 -9.78
CA GLN A 231 -27.25 -3.53 -10.72
C GLN A 231 -26.86 -4.02 -12.12
N LEU A 232 -25.55 -4.04 -12.41
CA LEU A 232 -24.99 -4.41 -13.71
C LEU A 232 -23.74 -5.27 -13.52
N SER A 233 -23.58 -6.21 -14.45
CA SER A 233 -22.37 -7.01 -14.60
C SER A 233 -21.34 -6.23 -15.43
N GLU A 234 -20.17 -5.99 -14.84
CA GLU A 234 -19.08 -5.22 -15.44
C GLU A 234 -18.09 -6.11 -16.21
N SER A 235 -17.45 -5.54 -17.22
CA SER A 235 -16.40 -6.25 -17.95
C SER A 235 -15.06 -6.23 -17.20
N TRP A 236 -14.25 -7.28 -17.39
CA TRP A 236 -12.86 -7.29 -16.89
C TRP A 236 -12.07 -6.06 -17.34
N GLU A 237 -12.26 -5.62 -18.59
CA GLU A 237 -11.48 -4.50 -19.14
C GLU A 237 -11.86 -3.16 -18.48
N ASN A 238 -13.11 -3.01 -18.03
CA ASN A 238 -13.54 -1.86 -17.23
C ASN A 238 -12.99 -1.94 -15.80
N MET A 239 -12.98 -3.13 -15.19
CA MET A 239 -12.68 -3.27 -13.76
C MET A 239 -11.20 -3.51 -13.44
N ARG A 240 -10.37 -3.88 -14.43
CA ARG A 240 -8.97 -4.27 -14.21
C ARG A 240 -8.14 -3.23 -13.44
N TYR A 241 -8.45 -1.93 -13.52
CA TYR A 241 -7.71 -0.91 -12.76
C TYR A 241 -7.95 -1.04 -11.24
N LEU A 242 -9.16 -1.44 -10.82
CA LEU A 242 -9.48 -1.76 -9.43
C LEU A 242 -8.94 -3.13 -9.02
N LEU A 243 -8.88 -4.08 -9.96
CA LEU A 243 -8.52 -5.47 -9.65
C LEU A 243 -7.01 -5.73 -9.68
N LEU A 244 -6.24 -4.93 -10.41
CA LEU A 244 -4.79 -5.15 -10.61
C LEU A 244 -3.90 -4.14 -9.88
N GLY A 245 -4.47 -3.04 -9.39
CA GLY A 245 -3.71 -1.88 -8.94
C GLY A 245 -3.00 -1.20 -10.10
N SER A 246 -2.15 -0.22 -9.82
CA SER A 246 -1.44 0.56 -10.83
C SER A 246 0.05 0.71 -10.53
N PRO A 247 0.93 0.68 -11.56
CA PRO A 247 0.63 0.52 -12.97
C PRO A 247 0.32 -0.95 -13.34
N HIS A 248 -0.45 -1.13 -14.40
CA HIS A 248 -0.77 -2.45 -14.93
C HIS A 248 -0.83 -2.46 -16.47
N GLY A 249 -0.54 -3.62 -17.03
CA GLY A 249 -0.81 -3.95 -18.43
C GLY A 249 -2.13 -4.72 -18.57
N ALA A 250 -2.32 -5.32 -19.74
CA ALA A 250 -3.48 -6.18 -19.99
C ALA A 250 -3.38 -7.53 -19.27
N ARG A 251 -2.16 -8.01 -18.98
CA ARG A 251 -1.91 -9.38 -18.48
C ARG A 251 -1.17 -9.43 -17.16
N SER A 252 -0.68 -8.32 -16.62
CA SER A 252 0.08 -8.28 -15.36
C SER A 252 0.08 -6.87 -14.79
N SER A 253 0.47 -6.73 -13.52
CA SER A 253 0.82 -5.47 -12.88
C SER A 253 2.16 -5.62 -12.16
N LEU A 254 2.62 -4.57 -11.47
CA LEU A 254 3.79 -4.68 -10.58
C LEU A 254 3.50 -5.51 -9.31
N LEU A 255 2.22 -5.81 -9.05
CA LEU A 255 1.79 -6.58 -7.89
C LEU A 255 1.42 -8.02 -8.25
N LEU A 256 1.13 -8.29 -9.53
CA LEU A 256 0.54 -9.55 -9.98
C LEU A 256 1.18 -9.99 -11.30
N ASN A 257 1.73 -11.20 -11.32
CA ASN A 257 2.26 -11.79 -12.55
C ASN A 257 1.15 -12.30 -13.49
N GLN A 258 1.56 -12.77 -14.67
CA GLN A 258 0.63 -13.21 -15.72
C GLN A 258 -0.23 -14.41 -15.34
N LEU A 259 0.30 -15.32 -14.51
CA LEU A 259 -0.44 -16.47 -14.04
C LEU A 259 -1.56 -16.03 -13.09
N THR A 260 -1.23 -15.19 -12.10
CA THR A 260 -2.21 -14.64 -11.15
C THR A 260 -3.32 -13.88 -11.86
N VAL A 261 -2.97 -12.98 -12.79
CA VAL A 261 -3.95 -12.20 -13.54
C VAL A 261 -4.85 -13.07 -14.42
N LYS A 262 -4.31 -14.13 -15.03
CA LYS A 262 -5.12 -15.08 -15.80
C LYS A 262 -6.18 -15.76 -14.92
N GLN A 263 -5.81 -16.17 -13.70
CA GLN A 263 -6.73 -16.80 -12.77
C GLN A 263 -7.78 -15.82 -12.24
N LEU A 264 -7.37 -14.62 -11.83
CA LEU A 264 -8.30 -13.55 -11.44
C LEU A 264 -9.33 -13.26 -12.54
N ARG A 265 -8.87 -13.08 -13.78
CA ARG A 265 -9.74 -12.85 -14.95
C ARG A 265 -10.75 -13.97 -15.16
N THR A 266 -10.30 -15.22 -15.04
CA THR A 266 -11.15 -16.39 -15.22
C THR A 266 -12.28 -16.40 -14.18
N MET A 267 -11.91 -16.19 -12.91
CA MET A 267 -12.86 -16.24 -11.80
C MET A 267 -13.83 -15.05 -11.82
N PHE A 268 -13.31 -13.84 -12.10
CA PHE A 268 -14.13 -12.63 -12.22
C PHE A 268 -15.16 -12.76 -13.36
N ASN A 269 -14.73 -13.18 -14.55
CA ASN A 269 -15.64 -13.37 -15.68
C ASN A 269 -16.69 -14.44 -15.38
N GLY A 270 -16.30 -15.55 -14.72
CA GLY A 270 -17.25 -16.57 -14.29
C GLY A 270 -18.37 -16.02 -13.38
N LEU A 271 -18.02 -15.13 -12.44
CA LEU A 271 -19.02 -14.44 -11.62
C LEU A 271 -19.91 -13.50 -12.46
N MET A 272 -19.31 -12.71 -13.34
CA MET A 272 -20.03 -11.74 -14.18
C MET A 272 -20.97 -12.41 -15.18
N ASP A 273 -20.58 -13.56 -15.74
CA ASP A 273 -21.37 -14.34 -16.70
C ASP A 273 -22.47 -15.18 -16.04
N SER A 274 -22.41 -15.40 -14.71
CA SER A 274 -23.45 -16.13 -13.97
C SER A 274 -24.79 -15.40 -13.89
N GLY A 275 -24.83 -14.10 -14.19
CA GLY A 275 -26.00 -13.24 -14.03
C GLY A 275 -26.23 -12.74 -12.60
N ALA A 276 -25.38 -13.12 -11.64
CA ALA A 276 -25.52 -12.72 -10.23
C ALA A 276 -25.50 -11.18 -10.02
N PHE A 277 -24.69 -10.46 -10.79
CA PHE A 277 -24.51 -9.01 -10.69
C PHE A 277 -25.52 -8.21 -11.53
N GLY A 278 -26.50 -8.88 -12.15
CA GLY A 278 -27.46 -8.26 -13.07
C GLY A 278 -27.05 -8.35 -14.54
N PRO A 279 -27.76 -7.64 -15.44
CA PRO A 279 -27.48 -7.69 -16.88
C PRO A 279 -26.12 -7.08 -17.20
N LYS A 280 -25.52 -7.51 -18.33
CA LYS A 280 -24.24 -6.96 -18.81
C LYS A 280 -24.39 -5.46 -19.09
N LYS A 281 -23.43 -4.68 -18.59
CA LYS A 281 -23.31 -3.27 -18.96
C LYS A 281 -22.98 -3.15 -20.45
N GLY A 282 -23.77 -2.35 -21.16
CA GLY A 282 -23.58 -2.07 -22.59
C GLY A 282 -22.40 -1.15 -22.88
#